data_AF-A0A0Q3EUZ2-F1
#
_entry.id   AF-A0A0Q3EUZ2-F1
#
_cell.length_a   1.000
_cell.length_b   1.000
_cell.length_c   1.000
_cell.angle_alpha   90.00
_cell.angle_beta   90.00
_cell.angle_gamma   90.00
#
_symmetry.space_group_name_H-M   'P 1'
#
loop_
_entity.id
_entity.type
_entity.pdbx_description
1 polymer ?
#
loop_
_entity_poly.entity_id
_entity_poly.type
_entity_poly.pdbx_seq_one_letter_code
_entity_poly.pdbx_strand_id
1 'polypeptide(L)'
;MQQEDGWAMQLLAVTCLSLAAKMEETLVPSLLDLQAESTRYIFEPQTILRMELLILTALNWRLRSVTPFTFIDFFACKVDPRGKHTRYLIARATQIILAALHDIKFLDHCPSTMAAAAVLCATGETPTLPFVNPSLAVNWCIGLAEEGVSSCYKLMQPLLSGKRANTAEAVNLCSDETPFSNSSSCTTPPPPKRRKRSPPVT
;
A
#
# COMPACT_ATOMS: atom_id res chain seq x y z
N MET A 1 -14.39 5.79 35.12
CA MET A 1 -14.38 5.38 33.70
C MET A 1 -13.73 4.02 33.66
N GLN A 2 -14.50 2.98 33.32
CA GLN A 2 -14.03 1.60 33.35
C GLN A 2 -12.88 1.44 32.35
N GLN A 3 -11.82 0.78 32.81
CA GLN A 3 -10.72 0.31 31.97
C GLN A 3 -11.34 -0.71 31.00
N GLU A 4 -11.67 -0.29 29.78
CA GLU A 4 -12.09 -1.26 28.76
C GLU A 4 -10.91 -2.19 28.51
N ASP A 5 -11.12 -3.48 28.74
CA ASP A 5 -10.11 -4.49 28.51
C ASP A 5 -9.74 -4.48 27.01
N GLY A 6 -8.53 -3.99 26.69
CA GLY A 6 -8.08 -3.76 25.31
C GLY A 6 -7.98 -5.02 24.43
N TRP A 7 -8.30 -6.20 24.96
CA TRP A 7 -8.36 -7.44 24.18
C TRP A 7 -9.40 -7.36 23.06
N ALA A 8 -10.54 -6.69 23.29
CA ALA A 8 -11.62 -6.64 22.31
C ALA A 8 -11.19 -5.87 21.04
N MET A 9 -10.55 -4.72 21.22
CA MET A 9 -10.00 -3.94 20.12
C MET A 9 -8.87 -4.68 19.40
N GLN A 10 -8.03 -5.42 20.13
CA GLN A 10 -6.96 -6.19 19.52
C GLN A 10 -7.51 -7.38 18.72
N LEU A 11 -8.52 -8.09 19.24
CA LEU A 11 -9.20 -9.16 18.52
C LEU A 11 -9.84 -8.61 17.24
N LEU A 12 -10.52 -7.47 17.32
CA LEU A 12 -11.08 -6.80 16.15
C LEU A 12 -10.00 -6.47 15.12
N ALA A 13 -8.88 -5.86 15.55
CA ALA A 13 -7.77 -5.50 14.65
C ALA A 13 -7.15 -6.71 13.94
N VAL A 14 -6.82 -7.77 14.68
CA VAL A 14 -6.26 -9.02 14.12
C VAL A 14 -7.24 -9.66 13.14
N THR A 15 -8.53 -9.65 13.47
CA THR A 15 -9.58 -10.21 12.61
C THR A 15 -9.74 -9.38 11.33
N CYS A 16 -9.76 -8.05 11.42
CA CYS A 16 -9.78 -7.16 10.26
C CYS A 16 -8.55 -7.38 9.36
N LEU A 17 -7.37 -7.55 9.96
CA LEU A 17 -6.14 -7.84 9.22
C LEU A 17 -6.23 -9.20 8.51
N SER A 18 -6.78 -10.23 9.15
CA SER A 18 -6.98 -11.53 8.52
C SER A 18 -7.96 -11.48 7.34
N LEU A 19 -9.07 -10.75 7.49
CA LEU A 19 -10.01 -10.53 6.38
C LEU A 19 -9.36 -9.76 5.24
N ALA A 20 -8.59 -8.71 5.53
CA ALA A 20 -7.87 -7.94 4.51
C ALA A 20 -6.84 -8.81 3.77
N ALA A 21 -6.04 -9.60 4.49
CA ALA A 21 -5.07 -10.51 3.90
C ALA A 21 -5.75 -11.53 2.97
N LYS A 22 -6.89 -12.09 3.37
CA LYS A 22 -7.68 -13.00 2.51
C LYS A 22 -8.24 -12.33 1.25
N MET A 23 -8.40 -11.01 1.26
CA MET A 23 -8.95 -10.25 0.14
C MET A 23 -7.88 -9.77 -0.85
N GLU A 24 -6.71 -9.37 -0.34
CA GLU A 24 -5.68 -8.68 -1.12
C GLU A 24 -4.43 -9.54 -1.41
N GLU A 25 -4.14 -10.55 -0.57
CA GLU A 25 -2.92 -11.36 -0.72
C GLU A 25 -3.13 -12.61 -1.58
N THR A 26 -2.14 -12.91 -2.41
CA THR A 26 -2.10 -14.17 -3.17
C THR A 26 -1.77 -15.37 -2.27
N LEU A 27 -0.92 -15.15 -1.27
CA LEU A 27 -0.51 -16.13 -0.27
C LEU A 27 -0.87 -15.58 1.11
N VAL A 28 -2.00 -16.03 1.65
CA VAL A 28 -2.51 -15.55 2.93
C VAL A 28 -1.61 -16.06 4.08
N PRO A 29 -1.05 -15.17 4.93
CA PRO A 29 -0.28 -15.57 6.10
C PRO A 29 -1.11 -16.37 7.11
N SER A 30 -0.46 -17.14 7.98
CA SER A 30 -1.18 -17.89 9.01
C SER A 30 -1.76 -16.95 10.09
N LEU A 31 -2.82 -17.38 10.77
CA LEU A 31 -3.41 -16.60 11.89
C LEU A 31 -2.42 -16.36 13.04
N LEU A 32 -1.39 -17.20 13.17
CA LEU A 32 -0.34 -17.00 14.16
C LEU A 32 0.62 -15.87 13.72
N ASP A 33 1.00 -15.87 12.44
CA ASP A 33 1.90 -14.85 11.89
C ASP A 33 1.26 -13.47 11.92
N LEU A 34 -0.05 -13.38 11.63
CA LEU A 34 -0.83 -12.14 11.70
C LEU A 34 -0.93 -11.55 13.12
N GLN A 35 -0.62 -12.35 14.15
CA GLN A 35 -0.60 -11.92 15.55
C GLN A 35 0.81 -11.58 16.04
N ALA A 36 1.86 -11.87 15.26
CA ALA A 36 3.25 -11.78 15.71
C ALA A 36 3.73 -10.34 15.95
N GLU A 37 3.09 -9.35 15.31
CA GLU A 37 3.42 -7.94 15.51
C GLU A 37 2.50 -7.31 16.58
N SER A 38 3.07 -7.04 17.76
CA SER A 38 2.53 -6.10 18.75
C SER A 38 1.28 -6.54 19.53
N THR A 39 1.06 -7.83 19.75
CA THR A 39 -0.13 -8.31 20.46
C THR A 39 0.13 -8.54 21.95
N ARG A 40 -0.68 -7.90 22.81
CA ARG A 40 -0.74 -8.19 24.27
C ARG A 40 -1.45 -9.51 24.57
N TYR A 41 -2.32 -9.93 23.66
CA TYR A 41 -3.14 -11.14 23.76
C TYR A 41 -2.93 -12.03 22.53
N ILE A 42 -2.86 -13.35 22.72
CA ILE A 42 -2.85 -14.31 21.62
C ILE A 42 -4.19 -15.02 21.63
N PHE A 43 -4.90 -15.01 20.50
CA PHE A 43 -6.22 -15.60 20.37
C PHE A 43 -6.14 -16.95 19.66
N GLU A 44 -6.96 -17.89 20.12
CA GLU A 44 -7.15 -19.16 19.43
C GLU A 44 -7.73 -18.92 18.03
N PRO A 45 -7.32 -19.70 17.00
CA PRO A 45 -7.85 -19.60 15.65
C PRO A 45 -9.38 -19.61 15.58
N GLN A 46 -10.04 -20.44 16.39
CA GLN A 46 -11.50 -20.52 16.42
C GLN A 46 -12.17 -19.21 16.86
N THR A 47 -11.54 -18.48 17.79
CA THR A 47 -12.03 -17.17 18.26
C THR A 47 -11.96 -16.14 17.14
N ILE A 48 -10.85 -16.12 16.40
CA ILE A 48 -10.68 -15.22 15.25
C ILE A 48 -11.70 -15.55 14.17
N LEU A 49 -11.87 -16.83 13.80
CA LEU A 49 -12.85 -17.24 12.79
C LEU A 49 -14.30 -16.89 13.16
N ARG A 50 -14.67 -16.99 14.44
CA ARG A 50 -15.99 -16.54 14.90
C ARG A 50 -16.13 -15.03 14.74
N MET A 51 -15.10 -14.27 15.10
CA MET A 51 -15.09 -12.82 14.92
C MET A 51 -15.13 -12.42 13.43
N GLU A 52 -14.45 -13.16 12.54
CA GLU A 52 -14.52 -12.93 11.09
C GLU A 52 -15.96 -13.00 10.60
N LEU A 53 -16.70 -14.02 11.01
CA LEU A 53 -18.10 -14.16 10.63
C LEU A 53 -18.96 -13.01 11.17
N LEU A 54 -18.70 -12.53 12.39
CA LEU A 54 -19.39 -11.36 12.94
C LEU A 54 -19.09 -10.08 12.15
N ILE A 55 -17.84 -9.84 11.76
CA ILE A 55 -17.47 -8.68 10.94
C ILE A 55 -18.08 -8.80 9.54
N LEU A 56 -17.99 -9.97 8.91
CA LEU A 56 -18.57 -10.24 7.59
C LEU A 56 -20.08 -10.00 7.58
N THR A 57 -20.79 -10.48 8.61
CA THR A 57 -22.23 -10.26 8.73
C THR A 57 -22.55 -8.79 8.99
N ALA A 58 -21.82 -8.11 9.88
CA ALA A 58 -22.00 -6.68 10.14
C ALA A 58 -21.73 -5.79 8.90
N LEU A 59 -20.78 -6.19 8.05
CA LEU A 59 -20.45 -5.49 6.80
C LEU A 59 -21.32 -5.94 5.61
N ASN A 60 -22.31 -6.82 5.83
CA ASN A 60 -23.10 -7.44 4.76
C ASN A 60 -22.24 -8.06 3.65
N TRP A 61 -21.11 -8.67 4.03
CA TRP A 61 -20.11 -9.27 3.15
C TRP A 61 -19.44 -8.30 2.16
N ARG A 62 -19.58 -6.98 2.38
CA ARG A 62 -19.01 -5.94 1.51
C ARG A 62 -17.57 -5.61 1.92
N LEU A 63 -16.64 -6.52 1.60
CA LEU A 63 -15.21 -6.34 1.90
C LEU A 63 -14.41 -5.59 0.84
N ARG A 64 -14.96 -5.39 -0.36
CA ARG A 64 -14.30 -4.64 -1.45
C ARG A 64 -14.42 -3.12 -1.24
N SER A 65 -13.78 -2.63 -0.19
CA SER A 65 -13.69 -1.20 0.09
C SER A 65 -12.66 -0.54 -0.80
N VAL A 66 -13.00 0.61 -1.35
CA VAL A 66 -12.04 1.44 -2.10
C VAL A 66 -11.10 2.11 -1.11
N THR A 67 -9.79 1.99 -1.31
CA THR A 67 -8.76 2.62 -0.46
C THR A 67 -8.09 3.77 -1.21
N PRO A 68 -7.47 4.75 -0.52
CA PRO A 68 -6.75 5.83 -1.18
C PRO A 68 -5.67 5.31 -2.15
N PHE A 69 -5.05 4.17 -1.83
CA PHE A 69 -4.02 3.53 -2.65
C PHE A 69 -4.47 3.22 -4.08
N THR A 70 -5.76 2.91 -4.28
CA THR A 70 -6.32 2.63 -5.61
C THR A 70 -6.24 3.82 -6.59
N PHE A 71 -6.08 5.05 -6.09
CA PHE A 71 -6.05 6.26 -6.91
C PHE A 71 -4.64 6.83 -7.12
N ILE A 72 -3.65 6.39 -6.34
CA ILE A 72 -2.33 7.05 -6.29
C ILE A 72 -1.66 7.03 -7.67
N ASP A 73 -1.61 5.86 -8.32
CA ASP A 73 -0.94 5.71 -9.62
C ASP A 73 -1.55 6.62 -10.68
N PHE A 74 -2.88 6.67 -10.73
CA PHE A 74 -3.62 7.51 -11.66
C PHE A 74 -3.34 9.00 -11.43
N PHE A 75 -3.34 9.46 -10.18
CA PHE A 75 -3.05 10.86 -9.86
C PHE A 75 -1.57 11.23 -10.03
N ALA A 76 -0.65 10.31 -9.74
CA ALA A 76 0.77 10.50 -10.01
C ALA A 76 1.02 10.75 -11.50
N CYS A 77 0.32 10.03 -12.38
CA CYS A 77 0.39 10.24 -13.84
C CYS A 77 -0.18 11.60 -14.29
N LYS A 78 -1.13 12.18 -13.54
CA LYS A 78 -1.65 13.53 -13.83
C LYS A 78 -0.62 14.61 -13.53
N VAL A 79 0.20 14.42 -12.49
CA VAL A 79 1.23 15.40 -12.10
C VAL A 79 2.54 15.22 -12.88
N ASP A 80 2.90 13.98 -13.18
CA ASP A 80 4.11 13.63 -13.92
C ASP A 80 3.78 12.75 -15.14
N PRO A 81 3.18 13.32 -16.21
CA PRO A 81 2.80 12.56 -17.41
C PRO A 81 3.98 11.89 -18.13
N ARG A 82 5.21 12.31 -17.84
CA ARG A 82 6.45 11.75 -18.42
C ARG A 82 7.04 10.62 -17.58
N GLY A 83 6.48 10.32 -16.41
CA GLY A 83 6.90 9.19 -15.59
C GLY A 83 8.26 9.34 -14.90
N LYS A 84 8.87 10.53 -14.87
CA LYS A 84 10.21 10.75 -14.32
C LYS A 84 10.29 10.58 -12.80
N HIS A 85 9.22 10.93 -12.10
CA HIS A 85 9.10 10.97 -10.64
C HIS A 85 7.94 10.11 -10.13
N THR A 86 7.21 9.43 -11.00
CA THR A 86 6.02 8.63 -10.64
C THR A 86 6.28 7.65 -9.50
N ARG A 87 7.39 6.88 -9.54
CA ARG A 87 7.76 5.97 -8.44
C ARG A 87 7.94 6.70 -7.10
N TYR A 88 8.60 7.86 -7.12
CA TYR A 88 8.80 8.67 -5.93
C TYR A 88 7.45 9.21 -5.41
N LEU A 89 6.60 9.73 -6.30
CA LEU A 89 5.28 10.24 -5.95
C LEU A 89 4.41 9.16 -5.31
N ILE A 90 4.40 7.95 -5.88
CA ILE A 90 3.65 6.81 -5.33
C ILE A 90 4.17 6.44 -3.94
N ALA A 91 5.49 6.27 -3.81
CA ALA A 91 6.09 5.90 -2.54
C ALA A 91 5.83 6.95 -1.45
N ARG A 92 5.98 8.24 -1.79
CA ARG A 92 5.80 9.34 -0.83
C ARG A 92 4.33 9.55 -0.48
N ALA A 93 3.42 9.50 -1.44
CA ALA A 93 1.99 9.57 -1.18
C ALA A 93 1.51 8.40 -0.29
N THR A 94 2.01 7.18 -0.54
CA THR A 94 1.76 6.01 0.31
C THR A 94 2.16 6.27 1.76
N GLN A 95 3.37 6.80 2.00
CA GLN A 95 3.83 7.15 3.35
C GLN A 95 2.94 8.19 4.04
N ILE A 96 2.51 9.22 3.30
CA ILE A 96 1.63 10.28 3.83
C ILE A 96 0.26 9.70 4.19
N ILE A 97 -0.30 8.85 3.34
CA ILE A 97 -1.59 8.18 3.60
C ILE A 97 -1.48 7.29 4.83
N LEU A 98 -0.42 6.48 4.96
CA LEU A 98 -0.20 5.64 6.14
C LEU A 98 -0.11 6.47 7.42
N ALA A 99 0.60 7.61 7.40
CA ALA A 99 0.64 8.53 8.53
C ALA A 99 -0.75 9.11 8.84
N ALA A 100 -1.55 9.42 7.81
CA ALA A 100 -2.90 9.94 7.97
C ALA A 100 -3.89 8.93 8.57
N LEU A 101 -3.70 7.61 8.34
CA LEU A 101 -4.57 6.57 8.90
C LEU A 101 -4.57 6.52 10.44
N HIS A 102 -3.57 7.14 11.08
CA HIS A 102 -3.49 7.24 12.55
C HIS A 102 -4.25 8.45 13.14
N ASP A 103 -4.75 9.38 12.31
CA ASP A 103 -5.51 10.54 12.78
C ASP A 103 -6.99 10.44 12.34
N ILE A 104 -7.88 10.42 13.33
CA ILE A 104 -9.33 10.31 13.14
C ILE A 104 -9.91 11.43 12.27
N LYS A 105 -9.22 12.57 12.12
CA LYS A 105 -9.67 13.69 11.25
C LYS A 105 -9.78 13.29 9.79
N PHE A 106 -9.11 12.22 9.37
CA PHE A 106 -9.18 11.75 7.99
C PHE A 106 -10.36 10.82 7.71
N LEU A 107 -11.13 10.42 8.74
CA LEU A 107 -12.29 9.54 8.57
C LEU A 107 -13.44 10.19 7.78
N ASP A 108 -13.54 11.52 7.81
CA ASP A 108 -14.58 12.28 7.10
C ASP A 108 -14.23 12.54 5.63
N HIS A 109 -13.06 12.10 5.18
CA HIS A 109 -12.56 12.33 3.83
C HIS A 109 -12.67 11.07 2.97
N CYS A 110 -13.19 11.22 1.75
CA CYS A 110 -13.29 10.08 0.84
C CYS A 110 -11.91 9.63 0.33
N PRO A 111 -11.73 8.35 -0.05
CA PRO A 111 -10.44 7.81 -0.45
C PRO A 111 -9.74 8.56 -1.60
N SER A 112 -10.51 9.02 -2.60
CA SER A 112 -9.96 9.79 -3.73
C SER A 112 -9.44 11.16 -3.30
N THR A 113 -10.13 11.84 -2.38
CA THR A 113 -9.69 13.12 -1.83
C THR A 113 -8.38 12.97 -1.05
N MET A 114 -8.29 11.94 -0.20
CA MET A 114 -7.05 11.63 0.53
C MET A 114 -5.88 11.35 -0.42
N ALA A 115 -6.11 10.56 -1.47
CA ALA A 115 -5.07 10.24 -2.44
C ALA A 115 -4.60 11.46 -3.23
N ALA A 116 -5.53 12.31 -3.69
CA ALA A 116 -5.20 13.54 -4.41
C ALA A 116 -4.36 14.48 -3.53
N ALA A 117 -4.79 14.71 -2.29
CA ALA A 117 -4.06 15.54 -1.32
C ALA A 117 -2.66 14.98 -1.02
N ALA A 118 -2.53 13.66 -0.82
CA ALA A 118 -1.23 13.03 -0.56
C ALA A 118 -0.26 13.17 -1.74
N VAL A 119 -0.74 12.99 -2.98
CA VAL A 119 0.07 13.22 -4.19
C VAL A 119 0.50 14.68 -4.30
N LEU A 120 -0.41 15.64 -4.06
CA LEU A 120 -0.07 17.06 -4.04
C LEU A 120 0.99 17.39 -2.98
N CYS A 121 0.87 16.81 -1.77
CA CYS A 121 1.89 16.96 -0.72
C CYS A 121 3.26 16.43 -1.16
N ALA A 122 3.30 15.26 -1.79
CA ALA A 122 4.54 14.67 -2.30
C ALA A 122 5.22 15.55 -3.38
N THR A 123 4.43 16.25 -4.20
CA THR A 123 4.98 17.15 -5.24
C THR A 123 5.66 18.37 -4.64
N GLY A 124 5.16 18.89 -3.53
CA GLY A 124 5.71 20.06 -2.84
C GLY A 124 7.10 19.83 -2.23
N GLU A 125 7.52 18.58 -2.05
CA GLU A 125 8.85 18.22 -1.56
C GLU A 125 9.90 18.08 -2.67
N THR A 126 9.50 18.10 -3.94
CA THR A 126 10.37 17.89 -5.09
C THR A 126 10.59 19.18 -5.88
N PRO A 127 11.78 19.82 -5.79
CA PRO A 127 12.04 21.10 -6.46
C PRO A 127 11.96 21.06 -7.99
N THR A 128 12.06 19.87 -8.59
CA THR A 128 12.02 19.66 -10.04
C THR A 128 10.61 19.51 -10.60
N LEU A 129 9.60 19.31 -9.74
CA LEU A 129 8.20 19.21 -10.16
C LEU A 129 7.53 20.59 -10.10
N PRO A 130 6.68 20.92 -11.10
CA PRO A 130 5.92 22.15 -11.04
C PRO A 130 4.97 22.10 -9.85
N PHE A 131 4.86 23.21 -9.12
CA PHE A 131 3.84 23.34 -8.09
C PHE A 131 2.46 23.17 -8.72
N VAL A 132 1.69 22.22 -8.21
CA VAL A 132 0.30 22.01 -8.62
C VAL A 132 -0.60 22.63 -7.55
N ASN A 133 -1.40 23.61 -7.96
CA ASN A 133 -2.40 24.19 -7.07
C ASN A 133 -3.44 23.11 -6.73
N PRO A 134 -3.72 22.83 -5.43
CA PRO A 134 -4.74 21.88 -5.02
C PRO A 134 -6.11 22.09 -5.67
N SER A 135 -6.48 23.34 -5.97
CA SER A 135 -7.76 23.64 -6.66
C SER A 135 -7.87 23.04 -8.05
N LEU A 136 -6.75 22.77 -8.73
CA LEU A 136 -6.73 22.16 -10.07
C LEU A 136 -6.95 20.64 -10.04
N ALA A 137 -6.77 20.00 -8.88
CA ALA A 137 -6.92 18.55 -8.73
C ALA A 137 -8.36 18.08 -8.91
N VAL A 138 -9.35 18.97 -8.80
CA VAL A 138 -10.76 18.65 -9.09
C VAL A 138 -10.97 18.14 -10.51
N ASN A 139 -10.07 18.49 -11.44
CA ASN A 139 -10.11 18.05 -12.83
C ASN A 139 -9.50 16.65 -13.05
N TRP A 140 -8.95 16.02 -12.01
CA TRP A 140 -8.29 14.71 -12.15
C TRP A 140 -9.29 13.57 -12.26
N CYS A 141 -10.39 13.61 -11.49
CA CYS A 141 -11.41 12.59 -11.44
C CYS A 141 -12.78 13.18 -11.08
N ILE A 142 -13.84 12.60 -11.64
CA ILE A 142 -15.23 12.97 -11.30
C ILE A 142 -15.47 12.71 -9.81
N GLY A 143 -16.07 13.70 -9.13
CA GLY A 143 -16.43 13.60 -7.71
C GLY A 143 -15.36 14.10 -6.74
N LEU A 144 -14.22 14.62 -7.22
CA LEU A 144 -13.31 15.39 -6.38
C LEU A 144 -13.87 16.79 -6.14
N ALA A 145 -13.94 17.19 -4.87
CA ALA A 145 -14.35 18.53 -4.46
C ALA A 145 -13.13 19.35 -4.02
N GLU A 146 -13.04 20.60 -4.45
CA GLU A 146 -11.92 21.50 -4.15
C GLU A 146 -11.74 21.68 -2.64
N GLU A 147 -12.86 21.84 -1.94
CA GLU A 147 -12.90 22.06 -0.50
C GLU A 147 -12.36 20.84 0.25
N GLY A 148 -12.76 19.64 -0.20
CA GLY A 148 -12.29 18.38 0.36
C GLY A 148 -10.79 18.20 0.17
N VAL A 149 -10.30 18.41 -1.06
CA VAL A 149 -8.87 18.27 -1.38
C VAL A 149 -8.04 19.29 -0.61
N SER A 150 -8.48 20.55 -0.57
CA SER A 150 -7.79 21.63 0.14
C SER A 150 -7.76 21.40 1.65
N SER A 151 -8.84 20.89 2.23
CA SER A 151 -8.90 20.51 3.66
C SER A 151 -7.93 19.38 3.97
N CYS A 152 -8.00 18.27 3.23
CA CYS A 152 -7.07 17.14 3.38
C CYS A 152 -5.62 17.57 3.21
N TYR A 153 -5.32 18.36 2.19
CA TYR A 153 -3.98 18.84 1.90
C TYR A 153 -3.39 19.63 3.08
N LYS A 154 -4.17 20.55 3.67
CA LYS A 154 -3.75 21.31 4.86
C LYS A 154 -3.54 20.41 6.08
N LEU A 155 -4.38 19.39 6.27
CA LEU A 155 -4.23 18.42 7.37
C LEU A 155 -3.01 17.52 7.19
N MET A 156 -2.62 17.21 5.95
CA MET A 156 -1.46 16.37 5.64
C MET A 156 -0.12 17.12 5.70
N GLN A 157 -0.10 18.44 5.49
CA GLN A 157 1.14 19.23 5.54
C GLN A 157 1.95 19.07 6.84
N PRO A 158 1.34 19.10 8.05
CA PRO A 158 2.07 18.84 9.30
C PRO A 158 2.72 17.45 9.35
N LEU A 159 2.15 16.45 8.69
CA LEU A 159 2.69 15.08 8.63
C LEU A 159 4.04 15.03 7.86
N LEU A 160 4.30 16.03 7.02
CA LEU A 160 5.56 16.14 6.26
C LEU A 160 6.71 16.65 7.14
N SER A 161 6.40 17.46 8.17
CA SER A 161 7.37 18.09 9.08
C SER A 161 7.58 17.31 10.38
N GLY A 162 6.66 16.40 10.72
CA GLY A 162 6.77 15.57 11.91
C GLY A 162 7.95 14.61 11.81
N LYS A 163 8.89 14.71 12.75
CA LYS A 163 9.79 13.59 13.10
C LYS A 163 8.96 12.33 13.13
N ARG A 164 9.43 11.25 12.45
CA ARG A 164 8.92 9.88 12.58
C ARG A 164 8.31 9.73 13.96
N ALA A 165 6.98 9.73 14.05
CA ALA A 165 6.36 9.25 15.27
C ALA A 165 6.89 7.83 15.41
N ASN A 166 7.60 7.57 16.50
CA ASN A 166 8.10 6.24 16.83
C ASN A 166 6.88 5.34 17.01
N THR A 167 6.37 4.76 15.94
CA THR A 167 5.40 3.64 15.93
C THR A 167 5.22 3.20 14.48
N ALA A 168 5.40 1.89 14.27
CA ALA A 168 5.46 1.15 13.01
C ALA A 168 6.79 1.24 12.21
N GLU A 169 7.86 0.73 12.84
CA GLU A 169 8.84 -0.10 12.12
C GLU A 169 8.15 -1.39 11.62
N ALA A 170 7.25 -1.27 10.63
CA ALA A 170 6.65 -2.41 9.93
C ALA A 170 5.94 -1.97 8.64
N VAL A 171 6.53 -1.02 7.91
CA VAL A 171 6.22 -0.86 6.49
C VAL A 171 7.53 -0.85 5.73
N ASN A 172 8.19 -2.01 5.76
CA ASN A 172 9.27 -2.27 4.83
C ASN A 172 8.59 -2.44 3.46
N LEU A 173 8.34 -1.33 2.76
CA LEU A 173 8.08 -1.41 1.33
C LEU A 173 9.29 -2.13 0.74
N CYS A 174 9.07 -3.32 0.19
CA CYS A 174 10.01 -3.97 -0.71
C CYS A 174 10.43 -2.95 -1.76
N SER A 175 11.55 -2.29 -1.51
CA SER A 175 12.30 -1.58 -2.53
C SER A 175 12.99 -2.69 -3.29
N ASP A 176 12.25 -3.37 -4.15
CA ASP A 176 12.87 -4.35 -5.01
C ASP A 176 13.82 -3.61 -5.94
N GLU A 177 15.04 -4.13 -5.90
CA GLU A 177 16.19 -3.74 -6.68
C GLU A 177 15.81 -3.69 -8.16
N THR A 178 16.23 -2.63 -8.84
CA THR A 178 16.21 -2.55 -10.29
C THR A 178 16.93 -3.74 -10.92
N PRO A 179 16.32 -4.55 -11.81
CA PRO A 179 17.08 -5.27 -12.80
C PRO A 179 17.34 -4.30 -13.95
N PHE A 180 18.49 -3.63 -13.91
CA PHE A 180 19.08 -3.09 -15.13
C PHE A 180 19.25 -4.25 -16.11
N SER A 181 18.33 -4.35 -17.06
CA SER A 181 18.50 -5.21 -18.24
C SER A 181 19.52 -4.53 -19.15
N ASN A 182 20.80 -4.67 -18.82
CA ASN A 182 21.86 -4.49 -19.80
C ASN A 182 21.77 -5.67 -20.76
N SER A 183 21.32 -5.40 -21.98
CA SER A 183 21.40 -6.31 -23.10
C SER A 183 22.86 -6.59 -23.43
N SER A 184 23.41 -7.67 -22.88
CA SER A 184 24.64 -8.30 -23.37
C SER A 184 24.26 -9.57 -24.13
N SER A 185 24.27 -9.45 -25.45
CA SER A 185 24.17 -10.55 -26.40
C SER A 185 25.35 -11.51 -26.20
N CYS A 186 25.08 -12.70 -25.67
CA CYS A 186 26.01 -13.81 -25.63
C CYS A 186 25.44 -14.96 -26.47
N THR A 187 25.83 -15.00 -27.75
CA THR A 187 25.70 -16.17 -28.62
C THR A 187 26.47 -17.35 -28.03
N THR A 188 25.77 -18.42 -27.64
CA THR A 188 26.37 -19.73 -27.37
C THR A 188 26.16 -20.66 -28.58
N PRO A 189 27.21 -21.34 -29.08
CA PRO A 189 27.07 -22.29 -30.18
C PRO A 189 26.51 -23.63 -29.69
N PRO A 190 25.83 -24.42 -30.56
CA PRO A 190 25.24 -25.68 -30.17
C PRO A 190 26.29 -26.79 -29.98
N PRO A 191 26.00 -27.82 -29.16
CA PRO A 191 26.96 -28.88 -28.84
C PRO A 191 27.18 -29.84 -30.03
N PRO A 192 28.37 -30.45 -30.17
CA PRO A 192 28.68 -31.32 -31.29
C PRO A 192 27.98 -32.69 -31.20
N LYS A 193 27.44 -33.15 -32.32
CA LYS A 193 26.81 -34.47 -32.50
C LYS A 193 27.86 -35.59 -32.34
N ARG A 194 27.66 -36.45 -31.35
CA ARG A 194 28.45 -37.67 -31.08
C ARG A 194 28.29 -38.69 -32.22
N ARG A 195 29.32 -38.85 -33.05
CA ARG A 195 29.38 -39.89 -34.10
C ARG A 195 29.60 -41.28 -33.48
N LYS A 196 28.71 -42.24 -33.79
CA LYS A 196 28.88 -43.67 -33.49
C LYS A 196 30.07 -44.21 -34.29
N ARG A 197 31.05 -44.81 -33.62
CA ARG A 197 32.10 -45.63 -34.26
C ARG A 197 31.57 -47.06 -34.40
N SER A 198 31.68 -47.61 -35.60
CA SER A 198 31.43 -49.03 -35.92
C SER A 198 32.57 -49.92 -35.37
N PRO A 199 32.28 -51.20 -35.07
CA PRO A 199 33.26 -52.11 -34.48
C PRO A 199 34.33 -52.56 -35.50
N PRO A 200 35.55 -52.92 -35.07
CA PRO A 200 36.57 -53.46 -35.96
C PRO A 200 36.28 -54.93 -36.29
N VAL A 201 36.67 -55.30 -37.52
CA VAL A 201 36.61 -56.65 -38.08
C VAL A 201 37.97 -57.33 -37.87
N THR A 202 37.90 -58.62 -37.53
CA THR A 202 38.97 -59.65 -37.32
C THR A 202 39.86 -59.50 -36.10
#